data_AF-A0A4Q3HAH0-F1
#
_entry.id   AF-A0A4Q3HAH0-F1
#
_cell.length_a   1.000
_cell.length_b   1.000
_cell.length_c   1.000
_cell.angle_alpha   90.00
_cell.angle_beta   90.00
_cell.angle_gamma   90.00
#
_symmetry.space_group_name_H-M   'P 1'
#
loop_
_entity.id
_entity.type
_entity.pdbx_description
1 polymer ?
#
loop_
_entity_poly.entity_id
_entity_poly.type
_entity_poly.pdbx_seq_one_letter_code
_entity_poly.pdbx_strand_id
1 'polypeptide(L)' 'MTPTAIALADLLELLARMLHARGYQHDMFPAQWTALRYFSKAKRDLCTASELARFQGMANGPVSRTVRTLLQQALL' A
#
# COMPACT_ATOMS: atom_id res chain seq x y z
N MET A 1 -4.41 16.60 27.86
CA MET A 1 -3.78 15.30 28.18
C MET A 1 -3.03 14.85 26.95
N THR A 2 -1.70 14.78 27.00
CA THR A 2 -0.90 14.18 25.92
C THR A 2 -1.21 12.68 25.87
N PRO A 3 -1.57 12.12 24.70
CA PRO A 3 -1.80 10.69 24.60
C PRO A 3 -0.52 9.96 25.02
N THR A 4 -0.66 8.95 25.87
CA THR A 4 0.45 8.06 26.21
C THR A 4 0.87 7.27 24.98
N ALA A 5 2.11 6.81 24.93
CA ALA A 5 2.62 6.03 23.80
C ALA A 5 1.74 4.79 23.49
N ILE A 6 1.13 4.20 24.53
CA ILE A 6 0.20 3.07 24.42
C ILE A 6 -1.08 3.49 23.69
N ALA A 7 -1.72 4.58 24.12
CA ALA A 7 -2.93 5.09 23.46
C ALA A 7 -2.68 5.45 21.99
N LEU A 8 -1.49 5.96 21.65
CA LEU A 8 -1.11 6.21 20.26
C LEU A 8 -0.95 4.90 19.47
N ALA A 9 -0.30 3.89 20.05
CA ALA A 9 -0.15 2.58 19.42
C ALA A 9 -1.51 1.90 19.16
N ASP A 10 -2.43 1.96 20.11
CA ASP A 10 -3.78 1.40 19.99
C ASP A 10 -4.58 2.06 18.86
N LEU A 11 -4.47 3.39 18.72
CA LEU A 11 -5.09 4.13 17.63
C LEU A 11 -4.47 3.78 16.27
N LEU A 12 -3.15 3.65 16.20
CA LEU A 12 -2.45 3.21 14.98
C LEU A 12 -2.87 1.80 14.56
N GLU A 13 -3.00 0.89 15.53
CA GLU A 13 -3.42 -0.49 15.29
C GLU A 13 -4.89 -0.56 14.84
N LEU A 14 -5.78 0.21 15.47
CA LEU A 14 -7.18 0.32 15.04
C LEU A 14 -7.29 0.88 13.62
N LEU A 15 -6.54 1.93 13.30
CA LEU A 15 -6.51 2.53 11.97
C LEU A 15 -5.97 1.55 10.93
N ALA A 16 -4.92 0.79 11.25
CA ALA A 16 -4.40 -0.27 10.39
C ALA A 16 -5.46 -1.35 10.14
N ARG A 17 -6.13 -1.86 11.19
CA ARG A 17 -7.23 -2.83 11.05
C ARG A 17 -8.36 -2.30 10.18
N MET A 18 -8.77 -1.05 10.37
CA MET A 18 -9.82 -0.42 9.56
C MET A 18 -9.41 -0.26 8.10
N LEU A 19 -8.15 0.11 7.83
CA LEU A 19 -7.58 0.16 6.49
C LEU A 19 -7.49 -1.23 5.85
N HIS A 20 -7.14 -2.26 6.62
CA HIS A 20 -7.09 -3.65 6.17
C HIS A 20 -8.49 -4.19 5.85
N ALA A 21 -9.47 -3.98 6.73
CA ALA A 21 -10.86 -4.38 6.54
C ALA A 21 -11.50 -3.65 5.35
N ARG A 22 -11.17 -2.37 5.14
CA ARG A 22 -11.57 -1.63 3.93
C ARG A 22 -10.76 -1.99 2.69
N GLY A 23 -9.54 -2.49 2.87
CA GLY A 23 -8.67 -2.97 1.80
C GLY A 23 -9.34 -4.10 1.04
N TYR A 24 -9.92 -5.07 1.77
CA TYR A 24 -10.73 -6.16 1.23
C TYR A 24 -12.13 -5.72 0.74
N GLN A 25 -12.29 -4.46 0.32
CA GLN A 25 -13.43 -4.06 -0.50
C GLN A 25 -12.99 -4.11 -1.96
N HIS A 26 -13.77 -4.80 -2.80
CA HIS A 26 -13.49 -5.06 -4.23
C HIS A 26 -12.33 -6.06 -4.49
N ASP A 27 -12.16 -7.09 -3.65
CA ASP A 27 -11.19 -8.19 -3.86
C ASP A 27 -9.72 -7.75 -4.00
N MET A 28 -9.35 -6.62 -3.39
CA MET A 28 -8.02 -6.02 -3.52
C MET A 28 -7.21 -6.04 -2.22
N PHE A 29 -5.94 -6.42 -2.27
CA PHE A 29 -5.07 -6.43 -1.09
C PHE A 29 -4.53 -5.01 -0.76
N PRO A 30 -4.20 -4.71 0.51
CA PRO A 30 -3.63 -3.41 0.90
C PRO A 30 -2.39 -2.97 0.11
N ALA A 31 -1.54 -3.92 -0.28
CA ALA A 31 -0.36 -3.66 -1.11
C ALA A 31 -0.75 -3.17 -2.52
N GLN A 32 -1.82 -3.73 -3.09
CA GLN A 32 -2.37 -3.32 -4.39
C GLN A 32 -2.96 -1.91 -4.31
N TRP A 33 -3.75 -1.61 -3.28
CA TRP A 33 -4.24 -0.25 -3.02
C TRP A 33 -3.11 0.78 -2.91
N THR A 34 -2.03 0.41 -2.23
CA THR A 34 -0.89 1.30 -2.03
C THR A 34 -0.13 1.53 -3.34
N ALA A 35 0.02 0.50 -4.16
CA ALA A 35 0.59 0.61 -5.49
C ALA A 35 -0.23 1.53 -6.40
N LEU A 36 -1.56 1.37 -6.45
CA LEU A 36 -2.44 2.25 -7.24
C LEU A 36 -2.34 3.72 -6.80
N ARG A 37 -2.37 3.99 -5.48
CA ARG A 37 -2.20 5.34 -4.95
C ARG A 37 -0.83 5.92 -5.31
N TYR A 38 0.22 5.12 -5.25
CA TYR A 38 1.56 5.54 -5.65
C TYR A 38 1.60 5.93 -7.13
N PHE A 39 1.21 5.03 -8.03
CA PHE A 39 1.28 5.29 -9.48
C PHE A 39 0.33 6.39 -9.94
N SER A 40 -0.80 6.63 -9.26
CA SER A 40 -1.69 7.76 -9.55
C SER A 40 -1.06 9.14 -9.30
N LYS A 41 0.00 9.20 -8.48
CA LYS A 41 0.67 10.45 -8.07
C LYS A 41 2.12 10.54 -8.54
N ALA A 42 2.74 9.41 -8.86
CA ALA A 42 4.13 9.34 -9.26
C ALA A 42 4.34 10.04 -10.61
N LYS A 43 5.47 10.75 -10.72
CA LYS A 43 5.95 11.22 -12.02
C LYS A 43 6.37 10.02 -12.87
N ARG A 44 6.34 10.16 -14.19
CA ARG A 44 6.55 9.05 -15.14
C ARG A 44 7.89 8.33 -14.96
N ASP A 45 8.94 9.06 -14.61
CA ASP A 45 10.28 8.55 -14.28
C ASP A 45 10.32 7.70 -13.00
N LEU A 46 9.37 7.94 -12.08
CA LEU A 46 9.21 7.18 -10.84
C LEU A 46 8.18 6.05 -10.97
N CYS A 47 7.49 5.91 -12.10
CA CYS A 47 6.50 4.84 -12.34
C CYS A 47 7.18 3.49 -12.66
N THR A 48 8.04 3.01 -11.75
CA THR A 48 8.70 1.71 -11.87
C THR A 48 8.45 0.84 -10.63
N ALA A 49 8.50 -0.48 -10.79
CA ALA A 49 8.34 -1.41 -9.67
C ALA A 49 9.45 -1.24 -8.61
N SER A 50 10.67 -0.90 -9.02
CA SER A 50 11.79 -0.66 -8.11
C SER A 50 11.57 0.59 -7.25
N GLU A 51 11.05 1.67 -7.83
CA GLU A 51 10.74 2.89 -7.08
C GLU A 51 9.54 2.70 -6.15
N LEU A 52 8.53 1.92 -6.57
CA LEU A 52 7.46 1.50 -5.68
C LEU A 52 7.99 0.66 -4.50
N ALA A 53 8.94 -0.25 -4.75
CA ALA A 53 9.53 -1.08 -3.71
C ALA A 53 10.31 -0.22 -2.70
N ARG A 54 11.07 0.76 -3.19
CA ARG A 54 11.75 1.77 -2.37
C ARG A 54 10.76 2.57 -1.53
N PHE A 55 9.65 3.01 -2.13
CA PHE A 55 8.58 3.73 -1.43
C PHE A 55 7.92 2.89 -0.33
N GLN A 56 7.68 1.60 -0.58
CA GLN A 56 7.05 0.70 0.38
C GLN A 56 8.02 0.13 1.44
N GLY A 57 9.33 0.37 1.29
CA GLY A 57 10.34 -0.26 2.16
C GLY A 57 10.37 -1.78 2.03
N MET A 58 10.03 -2.31 0.84
CA MET A 58 9.91 -3.74 0.57
C MET A 58 10.93 -4.21 -0.46
N ALA A 59 11.20 -5.52 -0.48
CA ALA A 59 11.97 -6.13 -1.55
C ALA A 59 11.21 -6.10 -2.89
N ASN A 60 11.95 -6.08 -4.01
CA ASN A 60 11.38 -6.02 -5.35
C ASN A 60 10.46 -7.21 -5.68
N GLY A 61 10.77 -8.43 -5.22
CA GLY A 61 10.00 -9.63 -5.56
C GLY A 61 8.49 -9.54 -5.21
N PRO A 62 8.12 -9.30 -3.94
CA PRO A 62 6.73 -9.08 -3.54
C PRO A 62 6.04 -7.92 -4.26
N VAL A 63 6.76 -6.82 -4.48
CA VAL A 63 6.24 -5.62 -5.14
C VAL A 63 5.94 -5.90 -6.61
N SER A 64 6.87 -6.53 -7.32
CA SER A 64 6.69 -6.93 -8.72
C SER A 64 5.52 -7.90 -8.90
N ARG A 65 5.28 -8.81 -7.94
CA ARG A 65 4.07 -9.65 -7.96
C ARG A 65 2.80 -8.82 -7.84
N THR A 66 2.78 -7.85 -6.92
CA THR A 66 1.63 -6.93 -6.75
C THR A 66 1.35 -6.15 -8.03
N VAL A 67 2.39 -5.55 -8.64
CA VAL A 67 2.27 -4.82 -9.90
C VAL A 67 1.78 -5.73 -11.03
N ARG A 68 2.33 -6.94 -11.15
CA ARG A 68 1.89 -7.92 -12.15
C ARG A 68 0.41 -8.27 -11.98
N THR A 69 -0.06 -8.52 -10.76
CA THR A 69 -1.47 -8.82 -10.52
C THR A 69 -2.37 -7.64 -10.91
N LEU A 70 -1.98 -6.40 -10.58
CA LEU A 70 -2.75 -5.21 -10.97
C LEU A 70 -2.82 -5.02 -12.49
N LEU A 71 -1.72 -5.25 -13.21
CA LEU A 71 -1.69 -5.24 -14.69
C LEU A 71 -2.63 -6.33 -15.26
N GLN A 72 -2.62 -7.53 -14.67
CA GLN A 72 -3.51 -8.64 -15.09
C GLN A 72 -4.99 -8.32 -14.83
N GLN A 73 -5.29 -7.50 -13.83
CA GLN A 73 -6.63 -7.01 -13.52
C GLN A 73 -7.00 -5.75 -14.34
N ALA A 74 -6.12 -5.26 -15.22
CA ALA A 74 -6.29 -4.02 -15.98
C ALA A 74 -6.55 -2.77 -15.11
N LEU A 75 -5.95 -2.74 -13.92
CA LEU A 75 -6.05 -1.63 -12.97
C LEU A 75 -4.82 -0.70 -12.99
N LEU A 76 -3.75 -1.12 -13.68
CA LEU A 76 -2.56 -0.34 -14.03
C LEU A 76 -2.33 -0.47 -15.53
#